data_AF-A0A969R297-F1
#
_entry.id   AF-A0A969R297-F1
#
_cell.length_a   1.000
_cell.length_b   1.000
_cell.length_c   1.000
_cell.angle_alpha   90.00
_cell.angle_beta   90.00
_cell.angle_gamma   90.00
#
_symmetry.space_group_name_H-M   'P 1'
#
loop_
_entity.id
_entity.type
_entity.pdbx_description
1 polymer ?
#
loop_
_entity_poly.entity_id
_entity_poly.type
_entity_poly.pdbx_seq_one_letter_code
_entity_poly.pdbx_strand_id
1 'polypeptide(L)'
;MNQILSADELTEIKQVLAQAEFIDGKLTAGWHAKLVKNNQQLKAGTSEKELKTKIRNAFNQNALFQSAIRPKLIHSMLFSRYSEGMSYDTHVDNALMSSNGLCRSDVSFTLFLNSPQEYTGGELTIEGVQEEQSYKLDAGSVILYPSTTLHRVNPVTQGTRLVAVGWVQSVIRDGSDRELLFDLETARRAIFAKSGKTPEFDLISKSIANLLRKWAEV
;
A
#
# COMPACT_ATOMS: atom_id res chain seq x y z
N MET A 1 -8.22 -3.52 -2.25
CA MET A 1 -9.31 -2.54 -2.05
C MET A 1 -9.49 -1.77 -3.34
N ASN A 2 -10.72 -1.63 -3.81
CA ASN A 2 -11.00 -0.99 -5.09
C ASN A 2 -11.28 0.51 -4.87
N GLN A 3 -10.89 1.34 -5.83
CA GLN A 3 -11.24 2.77 -5.89
C GLN A 3 -10.89 3.55 -4.61
N ILE A 4 -9.62 3.49 -4.17
CA ILE A 4 -9.17 4.36 -3.06
C ILE A 4 -9.10 5.82 -3.49
N LEU A 5 -8.82 6.07 -4.77
CA LEU A 5 -8.84 7.39 -5.39
C LEU A 5 -10.13 7.56 -6.19
N SER A 6 -10.68 8.77 -6.17
CA SER A 6 -11.74 9.14 -7.13
C SER A 6 -11.20 9.25 -8.55
N ALA A 7 -12.10 9.24 -9.54
CA ALA A 7 -11.72 9.43 -10.94
C ALA A 7 -11.04 10.79 -11.18
N ASP A 8 -11.50 11.83 -10.49
CA ASP A 8 -10.93 13.18 -10.58
C ASP A 8 -9.53 13.23 -9.95
N GLU A 9 -9.36 12.66 -8.76
CA GLU A 9 -8.06 12.57 -8.11
C GLU A 9 -7.05 11.79 -8.95
N LEU A 10 -7.49 10.68 -9.55
CA LEU A 10 -6.66 9.88 -10.45
C LEU A 10 -6.25 10.68 -11.69
N THR A 11 -7.18 11.46 -12.26
CA THR A 11 -6.92 12.30 -13.43
C THR A 11 -5.89 13.38 -13.12
N GLU A 12 -6.04 14.09 -12.00
CA GLU A 12 -5.08 15.09 -11.54
C GLU A 12 -3.70 14.48 -11.29
N ILE A 13 -3.63 13.33 -10.61
CA ILE A 13 -2.37 12.62 -10.37
C ILE A 13 -1.69 12.26 -11.70
N LYS A 14 -2.44 11.72 -12.66
CA LYS A 14 -1.91 11.39 -14.00
C LYS A 14 -1.38 12.62 -14.73
N GLN A 15 -2.08 13.75 -14.68
CA GLN A 15 -1.64 15.00 -15.33
C GLN A 15 -0.32 15.51 -14.76
N VAL A 16 -0.17 15.51 -13.43
CA VAL A 16 1.08 15.90 -12.78
C VAL A 16 2.22 14.95 -13.16
N LEU A 17 1.98 13.64 -13.13
CA LEU A 17 3.00 12.64 -13.47
C LEU A 17 3.42 12.67 -14.94
N ALA A 18 2.53 13.05 -15.85
CA ALA A 18 2.83 13.17 -17.28
C ALA A 18 3.88 14.26 -17.59
N GLN A 19 3.96 15.30 -16.75
CA GLN A 19 4.90 16.42 -16.91
C GLN A 19 6.12 16.29 -16.00
N ALA A 20 6.16 15.29 -15.13
CA ALA A 20 7.17 15.19 -14.11
C ALA A 20 8.46 14.49 -14.58
N GLU A 21 9.58 14.86 -13.97
CA GLU A 21 10.86 14.21 -14.18
C GLU A 21 10.95 12.90 -13.38
N PHE A 22 11.29 11.82 -14.08
CA PHE A 22 11.58 10.52 -13.47
C PHE A 22 13.07 10.21 -13.60
N ILE A 23 13.67 9.74 -12.51
CA ILE A 23 15.09 9.38 -12.40
C ILE A 23 15.25 7.88 -12.18
N ASP A 24 16.49 7.36 -12.28
CA ASP A 24 16.79 5.94 -12.04
C ASP A 24 16.35 5.53 -10.62
N GLY A 25 15.47 4.53 -10.53
CA GLY A 25 14.94 4.05 -9.26
C GLY A 25 15.90 3.24 -8.42
N LYS A 26 17.09 2.88 -8.92
CA LYS A 26 18.18 2.30 -8.10
C LYS A 26 18.63 3.23 -6.98
N LEU A 27 18.40 4.54 -7.11
CA LEU A 27 18.78 5.52 -6.10
C LEU A 27 18.02 5.34 -4.77
N THR A 28 16.87 4.67 -4.78
CA THR A 28 15.98 4.53 -3.60
C THR A 28 15.88 3.11 -3.06
N ALA A 29 16.52 2.13 -3.69
CA ALA A 29 16.50 0.75 -3.22
C ALA A 29 17.51 0.51 -2.08
N GLY A 30 17.25 -0.50 -1.25
CA GLY A 30 18.22 -1.02 -0.29
C GLY A 30 19.44 -1.63 -0.98
N TRP A 31 20.57 -1.76 -0.27
CA TRP A 31 21.86 -2.14 -0.86
C TRP A 31 21.82 -3.42 -1.71
N HIS A 32 21.08 -4.44 -1.30
CA HIS A 32 20.92 -5.70 -2.03
C HIS A 32 19.91 -5.57 -3.18
N ALA A 33 18.79 -4.89 -2.94
CA ALA A 33 17.72 -4.76 -3.92
C ALA A 33 18.06 -3.82 -5.10
N LYS A 34 19.06 -2.93 -4.93
CA LYS A 34 19.61 -2.09 -6.01
C LYS A 34 20.13 -2.91 -7.20
N LEU A 35 20.64 -4.12 -6.95
CA LEU A 35 21.24 -4.96 -7.98
C LEU A 35 20.20 -5.50 -8.96
N VAL A 36 18.95 -5.59 -8.52
CA VAL A 36 17.88 -6.27 -9.24
C VAL A 36 16.70 -5.34 -9.60
N LYS A 37 16.86 -4.04 -9.36
CA LYS A 37 15.87 -3.01 -9.68
C LYS A 37 16.22 -2.33 -10.99
N ASN A 38 15.30 -2.39 -11.95
CA ASN A 38 15.38 -1.65 -13.21
C ASN A 38 14.06 -0.92 -13.44
N ASN A 39 13.91 0.27 -12.88
CA ASN A 39 12.73 1.11 -13.09
C ASN A 39 13.10 2.59 -12.97
N GLN A 40 12.10 3.46 -13.09
CA GLN A 40 12.25 4.88 -12.82
C GLN A 40 11.34 5.32 -11.69
N GLN A 41 11.72 6.40 -11.01
CA GLN A 41 10.93 6.99 -9.94
C GLN A 41 10.83 8.49 -10.06
N LEU A 42 9.69 9.02 -9.65
CA LEU A 42 9.45 10.46 -9.61
C LEU A 42 10.55 11.14 -8.79
N LYS A 43 11.18 12.16 -9.37
CA LYS A 43 12.18 12.97 -8.69
C LYS A 43 11.57 13.70 -7.49
N ALA A 44 12.28 13.72 -6.39
CA ALA A 44 11.86 14.45 -5.20
C ALA A 44 11.70 15.94 -5.49
N GLY A 45 10.60 16.53 -5.01
CA GLY A 45 10.25 17.92 -5.32
C GLY A 45 8.86 18.31 -4.83
N THR A 46 8.37 19.46 -5.29
CA THR A 46 7.06 19.99 -4.91
C THR A 46 5.92 19.07 -5.35
N SER A 47 5.90 18.67 -6.62
CA SER A 47 4.90 17.76 -7.18
C SER A 47 4.85 16.43 -6.43
N GLU A 48 6.01 15.87 -6.07
CA GLU A 48 6.09 14.64 -5.28
C GLU A 48 5.40 14.80 -3.91
N LYS A 49 5.63 15.91 -3.20
CA LYS A 49 5.01 16.18 -1.90
C LYS A 49 3.50 16.35 -2.00
N GLU A 50 3.02 17.03 -3.03
CA GLU A 50 1.59 17.24 -3.30
C GLU A 50 0.88 15.91 -3.54
N LEU A 51 1.43 15.08 -4.44
CA LEU A 51 0.86 13.77 -4.76
C LEU A 51 0.86 12.84 -3.53
N LYS A 52 1.94 12.81 -2.74
CA LYS A 52 1.96 12.04 -1.48
C LYS A 52 0.88 12.50 -0.51
N THR A 53 0.60 13.80 -0.46
CA THR A 53 -0.41 14.38 0.43
C THR A 53 -1.81 14.00 -0.02
N LYS A 54 -2.10 14.09 -1.32
CA LYS A 54 -3.38 13.64 -1.90
C LYS A 54 -3.64 12.16 -1.61
N ILE A 55 -2.67 11.29 -1.90
CA ILE A 55 -2.80 9.84 -1.62
C ILE A 55 -2.96 9.58 -0.13
N ARG A 56 -2.16 10.21 0.75
CA ARG A 56 -2.32 10.05 2.21
C ARG A 56 -3.72 10.44 2.68
N ASN A 57 -4.29 11.53 2.16
CA ASN A 57 -5.64 11.95 2.51
C ASN A 57 -6.69 10.91 2.09
N ALA A 58 -6.57 10.36 0.88
CA ALA A 58 -7.45 9.29 0.38
C ALA A 58 -7.40 8.03 1.28
N PHE A 59 -6.20 7.58 1.67
CA PHE A 59 -6.05 6.49 2.64
C PHE A 59 -6.65 6.83 4.01
N ASN A 60 -6.44 8.06 4.50
CA ASN A 60 -6.96 8.48 5.81
C ASN A 60 -8.49 8.54 5.86
N GLN A 61 -9.15 8.84 4.74
CA GLN A 61 -10.60 8.88 4.63
C GLN A 61 -11.23 7.50 4.40
N ASN A 62 -10.44 6.49 4.00
CA ASN A 62 -10.96 5.16 3.70
C ASN A 62 -11.18 4.32 4.98
N ALA A 63 -12.44 4.13 5.37
CA ALA A 63 -12.80 3.42 6.60
C ALA A 63 -12.34 1.95 6.63
N LEU A 64 -12.29 1.27 5.47
CA LEU A 64 -11.83 -0.12 5.38
C LEU A 64 -10.32 -0.20 5.66
N PHE A 65 -9.53 0.70 5.05
CA PHE A 65 -8.10 0.81 5.33
C PHE A 65 -7.80 1.11 6.80
N GLN A 66 -8.54 2.07 7.39
CA GLN A 66 -8.38 2.40 8.81
C GLN A 66 -8.67 1.20 9.73
N SER A 67 -9.69 0.40 9.38
CA SER A 67 -10.07 -0.79 10.14
C SER A 67 -9.08 -1.93 10.00
N ALA A 68 -8.65 -2.23 8.77
CA ALA A 68 -7.79 -3.36 8.45
C ALA A 68 -6.33 -3.12 8.85
N ILE A 69 -5.80 -1.92 8.59
CA ILE A 69 -4.37 -1.64 8.75
C ILE A 69 -4.06 -0.89 10.04
N ARG A 70 -4.99 -0.06 10.54
CA ARG A 70 -4.81 0.77 11.74
C ARG A 70 -3.51 1.59 11.66
N PRO A 71 -3.38 2.46 10.65
CA PRO A 71 -2.13 3.15 10.35
C PRO A 71 -1.72 4.09 11.50
N LYS A 72 -0.48 3.93 11.98
CA LYS A 72 0.22 4.96 12.76
C LYS A 72 0.81 6.01 11.82
N LEU A 73 1.43 5.55 10.74
CA LEU A 73 2.09 6.41 9.76
C LEU A 73 2.15 5.74 8.38
N ILE A 74 1.79 6.48 7.34
CA ILE A 74 2.09 6.13 5.95
C ILE A 74 3.39 6.83 5.57
N HIS A 75 4.42 6.05 5.26
CA HIS A 75 5.79 6.55 5.10
C HIS A 75 6.45 6.06 3.81
N SER A 76 7.58 6.70 3.48
CA SER A 76 8.46 6.31 2.39
C SER A 76 7.78 6.11 1.02
N MET A 77 6.63 6.75 0.76
CA MET A 77 5.90 6.60 -0.50
C MET A 77 6.75 7.05 -1.70
N LEU A 78 6.67 6.31 -2.80
CA LEU A 78 7.40 6.54 -4.06
C LEU A 78 6.45 6.36 -5.25
N PHE A 79 6.61 7.16 -6.29
CA PHE A 79 5.90 6.97 -7.56
C PHE A 79 6.86 6.29 -8.53
N SER A 80 6.49 5.11 -9.01
CA SER A 80 7.35 4.30 -9.87
C SER A 80 6.76 4.17 -11.26
N ARG A 81 7.63 4.25 -12.26
CA ARG A 81 7.35 4.05 -13.68
C ARG A 81 8.17 2.89 -14.20
N TYR A 82 7.51 1.96 -14.87
CA TYR A 82 8.13 0.84 -15.57
C TYR A 82 7.73 0.91 -17.03
N SER A 83 8.72 1.15 -17.90
CA SER A 83 8.59 1.09 -19.36
C SER A 83 9.00 -0.29 -19.87
N GLU A 84 8.90 -0.52 -21.18
CA GLU A 84 9.34 -1.77 -21.80
C GLU A 84 10.75 -2.20 -21.37
N GLY A 85 10.90 -3.46 -20.97
CA GLY A 85 12.14 -4.05 -20.45
C GLY A 85 12.45 -3.76 -18.97
N MET A 86 11.68 -2.88 -18.31
CA MET A 86 11.84 -2.58 -16.89
C MET A 86 11.15 -3.61 -16.01
N SER A 87 11.77 -3.90 -14.86
CA SER A 87 11.33 -4.90 -13.89
C SER A 87 11.91 -4.60 -12.50
N TYR A 88 11.47 -5.35 -11.50
CA TYR A 88 12.14 -5.37 -10.20
C TYR A 88 12.10 -6.80 -9.70
N ASP A 89 13.25 -7.48 -9.69
CA ASP A 89 13.31 -8.88 -9.34
C ASP A 89 12.97 -9.13 -7.86
N THR A 90 12.87 -10.41 -7.52
CA THR A 90 12.48 -10.92 -6.21
C THR A 90 13.30 -10.31 -5.09
N HIS A 91 12.61 -9.69 -4.15
CA HIS A 91 13.21 -9.07 -2.96
C HIS A 91 12.21 -9.03 -1.81
N VAL A 92 12.72 -8.67 -0.63
CA VAL A 92 11.93 -8.30 0.54
C VAL A 92 12.23 -6.85 0.89
N ASP A 93 11.26 -6.16 1.46
CA ASP A 93 11.44 -4.77 1.88
C ASP A 93 12.33 -4.67 3.13
N ASN A 94 13.01 -3.53 3.28
CA ASN A 94 13.73 -3.24 4.52
C ASN A 94 12.74 -3.14 5.67
N ALA A 95 12.95 -3.91 6.74
CA ALA A 95 12.10 -3.91 7.94
C ALA A 95 12.04 -2.53 8.64
N LEU A 96 13.10 -1.75 8.52
CA LEU A 96 13.23 -0.40 9.11
C LEU A 96 13.65 0.60 8.04
N MET A 97 12.89 1.68 7.90
CA MET A 97 13.10 2.69 6.87
C MET A 97 13.18 4.08 7.49
N SER A 98 14.12 4.90 7.02
CA SER A 98 14.23 6.30 7.44
C SER A 98 13.19 7.15 6.70
N SER A 99 12.29 7.79 7.45
CA SER A 99 11.27 8.71 6.95
C SER A 99 10.88 9.72 8.03
N ASN A 100 11.69 10.77 8.21
CA ASN A 100 11.57 11.72 9.33
C ASN A 100 11.62 11.03 10.71
N GLY A 101 12.46 10.01 10.82
CA GLY A 101 12.52 9.07 11.94
C GLY A 101 12.65 7.63 11.43
N LEU A 102 12.91 6.69 12.33
CA LEU A 102 12.98 5.27 11.98
C LEU A 102 11.57 4.67 12.05
N CYS A 103 11.08 4.19 10.91
CA CYS A 103 9.73 3.63 10.78
C CYS A 103 9.80 2.14 10.43
N ARG A 104 8.88 1.36 10.99
CA ARG A 104 8.74 -0.07 10.69
C ARG A 104 7.84 -0.25 9.48
N SER A 105 8.24 -1.08 8.52
CA SER A 105 7.43 -1.43 7.35
C SER A 105 6.54 -2.63 7.69
N ASP A 106 5.41 -2.40 8.35
CA ASP A 106 4.48 -3.50 8.69
C ASP A 106 3.72 -4.01 7.47
N VAL A 107 3.26 -3.07 6.64
CA VAL A 107 2.42 -3.34 5.47
C VAL A 107 2.93 -2.52 4.29
N SER A 108 3.18 -3.20 3.19
CA SER A 108 3.46 -2.60 1.89
C SER A 108 2.16 -2.36 1.15
N PHE A 109 2.10 -1.30 0.34
CA PHE A 109 1.00 -1.08 -0.57
C PHE A 109 1.50 -0.77 -1.98
N THR A 110 0.71 -1.20 -2.97
CA THR A 110 0.83 -0.76 -4.36
C THR A 110 -0.52 -0.22 -4.80
N LEU A 111 -0.56 1.08 -5.07
CA LEU A 111 -1.70 1.79 -5.65
C LEU A 111 -1.46 1.91 -7.17
N PHE A 112 -2.35 1.31 -7.95
CA PHE A 112 -2.28 1.30 -9.40
C PHE A 112 -2.77 2.64 -9.94
N LEU A 113 -1.95 3.32 -10.76
CA LEU A 113 -2.27 4.67 -11.24
C LEU A 113 -2.72 4.70 -12.70
N ASN A 114 -2.60 3.60 -13.44
CA ASN A 114 -3.10 3.50 -14.80
C ASN A 114 -3.69 2.12 -15.09
N SER A 115 -4.51 2.03 -16.14
CA SER A 115 -5.31 0.84 -16.40
C SER A 115 -4.42 -0.35 -16.74
N PRO A 116 -4.80 -1.57 -16.31
CA PRO A 116 -4.03 -2.77 -16.59
C PRO A 116 -4.01 -3.12 -18.10
N GLN A 117 -4.89 -2.52 -18.91
CA GLN A 117 -4.90 -2.66 -20.37
C GLN A 117 -3.90 -1.72 -21.07
N GLU A 118 -3.33 -0.73 -20.36
CA GLU A 118 -2.35 0.22 -20.92
C GLU A 118 -0.92 -0.35 -20.99
N TYR A 119 -0.68 -1.57 -20.48
CA TYR A 119 0.62 -2.24 -20.49
C TYR A 119 0.49 -3.76 -20.50
N THR A 120 1.51 -4.46 -21.00
CA THR A 120 1.62 -5.94 -20.94
C THR A 120 2.74 -6.34 -20.00
N GLY A 121 2.56 -7.42 -19.23
CA GLY A 121 3.42 -7.76 -18.10
C GLY A 121 3.24 -6.78 -16.94
N GLY A 122 4.29 -6.56 -16.15
CA GLY A 122 4.29 -5.60 -15.05
C GLY A 122 3.45 -6.02 -13.84
N GLU A 123 3.07 -7.29 -13.73
CA GLU A 123 2.34 -7.81 -12.58
C GLU A 123 3.21 -7.69 -11.32
N LEU A 124 2.60 -7.28 -10.20
CA LEU A 124 3.20 -7.47 -8.88
C LEU A 124 2.98 -8.92 -8.49
N THR A 125 4.04 -9.71 -8.40
CA THR A 125 3.97 -11.10 -7.96
C THR A 125 4.44 -11.19 -6.52
N ILE A 126 3.62 -11.78 -5.65
CA ILE A 126 3.89 -11.99 -4.24
C ILE A 126 3.99 -13.49 -4.00
N GLU A 127 5.07 -13.93 -3.36
CA GLU A 127 5.29 -15.33 -3.00
C GLU A 127 4.45 -15.69 -1.77
N GLY A 128 3.56 -16.66 -1.93
CA GLY A 128 2.88 -17.34 -0.83
C GLY A 128 3.61 -18.62 -0.41
N VAL A 129 3.07 -19.30 0.60
CA VAL A 129 3.66 -20.54 1.13
C VAL A 129 3.65 -21.69 0.12
N GLN A 130 2.65 -21.72 -0.77
CA GLN A 130 2.45 -22.81 -1.73
C GLN A 130 2.41 -22.35 -3.19
N GLU A 131 2.01 -21.10 -3.43
CA GLU A 131 1.85 -20.54 -4.76
C GLU A 131 2.27 -19.07 -4.78
N GLU A 132 2.65 -18.60 -5.96
CA GLU A 132 2.81 -17.19 -6.23
C GLU A 132 1.49 -16.59 -6.71
N GLN A 133 1.19 -15.37 -6.27
CA GLN A 133 0.01 -14.65 -6.70
C GLN A 133 0.41 -13.36 -7.42
N SER A 134 -0.07 -13.22 -8.66
CA SER A 134 0.21 -12.06 -9.51
C SER A 134 -0.96 -11.09 -9.53
N TYR A 135 -0.65 -9.80 -9.38
CA TYR A 135 -1.62 -8.74 -9.22
C TYR A 135 -1.41 -7.62 -10.25
N LYS A 136 -2.52 -7.26 -10.90
CA LYS A 136 -2.59 -6.18 -11.88
C LYS A 136 -3.99 -5.57 -11.85
N LEU A 137 -4.19 -4.62 -10.93
CA LEU A 137 -5.51 -4.10 -10.60
C LEU A 137 -5.88 -2.88 -11.45
N ASP A 138 -7.18 -2.55 -11.44
CA ASP A 138 -7.71 -1.33 -12.06
C ASP A 138 -7.09 -0.07 -11.45
N ALA A 139 -6.98 0.98 -12.26
CA ALA A 139 -6.46 2.27 -11.81
C ALA A 139 -7.30 2.83 -10.65
N GLY A 140 -6.63 3.39 -9.65
CA GLY A 140 -7.23 3.83 -8.38
C GLY A 140 -7.43 2.70 -7.36
N SER A 141 -7.19 1.44 -7.71
CA SER A 141 -7.23 0.32 -6.77
C SER A 141 -5.88 0.10 -6.10
N VAL A 142 -5.92 -0.42 -4.87
CA VAL A 142 -4.73 -0.70 -4.06
C VAL A 142 -4.71 -2.15 -3.60
N ILE A 143 -3.53 -2.74 -3.64
CA ILE A 143 -3.22 -3.97 -2.90
C ILE A 143 -2.38 -3.64 -1.67
N LEU A 144 -2.68 -4.31 -0.57
CA LEU A 144 -1.97 -4.26 0.71
C LEU A 144 -1.46 -5.65 1.00
N TYR A 145 -0.20 -5.75 1.43
CA TYR A 145 0.43 -7.04 1.73
C TYR A 145 1.50 -6.89 2.80
N PRO A 146 1.83 -7.94 3.57
CA PRO A 146 2.89 -7.86 4.57
C PRO A 146 4.22 -7.56 3.91
N SER A 147 4.96 -6.56 4.40
CA SER A 147 6.28 -6.21 3.84
C SER A 147 7.33 -7.31 4.03
N THR A 148 7.01 -8.33 4.83
CA THR A 148 7.82 -9.53 5.06
C THR A 148 7.79 -10.52 3.91
N THR A 149 6.93 -10.32 2.92
CA THR A 149 6.75 -11.26 1.80
C THR A 149 7.77 -11.00 0.69
N LEU A 150 8.33 -12.08 0.13
CA LEU A 150 9.09 -11.99 -1.11
C LEU A 150 8.16 -11.58 -2.24
N HIS A 151 8.60 -10.63 -3.03
CA HIS A 151 7.79 -10.12 -4.14
C HIS A 151 8.67 -9.54 -5.24
N ARG A 152 8.09 -9.44 -6.44
CA ARG A 152 8.72 -8.89 -7.64
C ARG A 152 7.73 -8.16 -8.52
N VAL A 153 8.24 -7.32 -9.41
CA VAL A 153 7.48 -6.76 -10.54
C VAL A 153 7.99 -7.43 -11.81
N ASN A 154 7.13 -8.21 -12.45
CA ASN A 154 7.45 -8.86 -13.71
C ASN A 154 7.84 -7.81 -14.78
N PRO A 155 8.66 -8.19 -15.78
CA PRO A 155 9.00 -7.29 -16.86
C PRO A 155 7.77 -6.69 -17.54
N VAL A 156 7.76 -5.38 -17.75
CA VAL A 156 6.82 -4.75 -18.68
C VAL A 156 7.32 -5.03 -20.08
N THR A 157 6.49 -5.66 -20.92
CA THR A 157 6.86 -6.00 -22.31
C THR A 157 6.28 -5.03 -23.33
N GLN A 158 5.22 -4.30 -22.99
CA GLN A 158 4.64 -3.25 -23.82
C GLN A 158 4.00 -2.18 -22.94
N GLY A 159 3.98 -0.94 -23.40
CA GLY A 159 3.32 0.18 -22.72
C GLY A 159 4.10 0.70 -21.52
N THR A 160 3.40 1.26 -20.55
CA THR A 160 4.02 1.81 -19.33
C THR A 160 3.14 1.58 -18.12
N ARG A 161 3.72 1.04 -17.05
CA ARG A 161 3.07 0.85 -15.76
C ARG A 161 3.43 1.99 -14.82
N LEU A 162 2.41 2.63 -14.26
CA LEU A 162 2.53 3.69 -13.26
C LEU A 162 1.87 3.26 -11.95
N VAL A 163 2.63 3.35 -10.86
CA VAL A 163 2.14 3.01 -9.51
C VAL A 163 2.67 3.97 -8.46
N ALA A 164 1.91 4.15 -7.38
CA ALA A 164 2.43 4.64 -6.12
C ALA A 164 2.65 3.45 -5.19
N VAL A 165 3.88 3.27 -4.72
CA VAL A 165 4.24 2.26 -3.71
C VAL A 165 4.56 2.96 -2.42
N GLY A 166 4.35 2.30 -1.29
CA GLY A 166 4.77 2.84 -0.01
C GLY A 166 4.51 1.85 1.11
N TRP A 167 4.77 2.31 2.32
CA TRP A 167 4.73 1.47 3.51
C TRP A 167 3.90 2.12 4.60
N VAL A 168 3.37 1.27 5.46
CA VAL A 168 2.57 1.67 6.61
C VAL A 168 3.20 1.05 7.84
N GLN A 169 3.49 1.90 8.83
CA GLN A 169 3.67 1.46 10.20
C GLN A 169 2.28 1.42 10.84
N SER A 170 1.86 0.25 11.32
CA SER A 170 0.61 0.09 12.06
C SER A 170 0.83 0.39 13.55
N VAL A 171 -0.22 0.84 14.23
CA VAL A 171 -0.23 0.83 15.70
C VAL A 171 -0.23 -0.61 16.24
N ILE A 172 -0.69 -1.59 15.47
CA ILE A 172 -0.68 -3.01 15.84
C ILE A 172 0.43 -3.70 15.05
N ARG A 173 1.52 -4.06 15.73
CA ARG A 173 2.72 -4.63 15.09
C ARG A 173 2.43 -5.95 14.39
N ASP A 174 1.82 -6.89 15.10
CA ASP A 174 1.60 -8.24 14.60
C ASP A 174 0.48 -8.30 13.55
N GLY A 175 0.71 -9.04 12.46
CA GLY A 175 -0.25 -9.19 11.37
C GLY A 175 -1.49 -9.99 11.76
N SER A 176 -1.33 -11.05 12.57
CA SER A 176 -2.43 -11.88 13.04
C SER A 176 -3.29 -11.13 14.07
N ASP A 177 -2.70 -10.31 14.94
CA ASP A 177 -3.46 -9.45 15.85
C ASP A 177 -4.29 -8.40 15.09
N ARG A 178 -3.76 -7.86 13.96
CA ARG A 178 -4.53 -6.97 13.07
C ARG A 178 -5.72 -7.67 12.44
N GLU A 179 -5.53 -8.89 11.97
CA GLU A 179 -6.58 -9.71 11.37
C GLU A 179 -7.69 -10.01 12.40
N LEU A 180 -7.34 -10.44 13.60
CA LEU A 180 -8.31 -10.67 14.69
C LEU A 180 -9.12 -9.40 15.01
N LEU A 181 -8.46 -8.23 15.08
CA LEU A 181 -9.15 -6.96 15.30
C LEU A 181 -10.05 -6.56 14.12
N PHE A 182 -9.68 -6.93 12.90
CA PHE A 182 -10.46 -6.66 11.71
C PHE A 182 -11.73 -7.52 11.65
N ASP A 183 -11.63 -8.80 11.98
CA ASP A 183 -12.77 -9.72 12.06
C ASP A 183 -13.77 -9.28 13.13
N LEU A 184 -13.28 -8.95 14.32
CA LEU A 184 -14.12 -8.46 15.42
C LEU A 184 -14.84 -7.16 15.05
N GLU A 185 -14.15 -6.23 14.38
CA GLU A 185 -14.75 -4.98 13.91
C GLU A 185 -15.80 -5.21 12.82
N THR A 186 -15.55 -6.15 11.90
CA THR A 186 -16.50 -6.56 10.86
C THR A 186 -17.76 -7.16 11.49
N ALA A 187 -17.60 -8.10 12.43
CA ALA A 187 -18.71 -8.69 13.16
C ALA A 187 -19.49 -7.65 13.97
N ARG A 188 -18.80 -6.74 14.67
CA ARG A 188 -19.41 -5.65 15.44
C ARG A 188 -20.28 -4.75 14.57
N ARG A 189 -19.80 -4.39 13.38
CA ARG A 189 -20.55 -3.57 12.41
C ARG A 189 -21.77 -4.31 11.87
N ALA A 190 -21.65 -5.59 11.56
CA ALA A 190 -22.77 -6.41 11.11
C ALA A 190 -23.88 -6.53 12.17
N ILE A 191 -23.49 -6.73 13.45
CA ILE A 191 -24.43 -6.76 14.57
C ILE A 191 -25.16 -5.42 14.70
N PHE A 192 -24.43 -4.30 14.63
CA PHE A 192 -25.03 -2.97 14.72
C PHE A 192 -25.98 -2.68 13.55
N ALA A 193 -25.60 -3.04 12.33
CA ALA A 193 -26.45 -2.85 11.16
C ALA A 193 -27.75 -3.66 11.25
N LYS A 194 -27.71 -4.85 11.87
CA LYS A 194 -28.88 -5.72 12.01
C LYS A 194 -29.81 -5.32 13.17
N SER A 195 -29.24 -4.98 14.32
CA SER A 195 -29.98 -4.87 15.59
C SER A 195 -29.75 -3.56 16.33
N GLY A 196 -28.96 -2.63 15.80
CA GLY A 196 -28.55 -1.42 16.49
C GLY A 196 -27.65 -1.69 17.70
N LYS A 197 -27.74 -0.81 18.70
CA LYS A 197 -26.97 -0.92 19.94
C LYS A 197 -27.64 -1.93 20.88
N THR A 198 -26.95 -3.03 21.17
CA THR A 198 -27.40 -4.11 22.08
C THR A 198 -26.32 -4.41 23.14
N PRO A 199 -26.64 -5.17 24.21
CA PRO A 199 -25.63 -5.63 25.16
C PRO A 199 -24.48 -6.41 24.53
N GLU A 200 -24.75 -7.23 23.51
CA GLU A 200 -23.72 -8.01 22.78
C GLU A 200 -22.80 -7.09 21.97
N PHE A 201 -23.38 -6.10 21.28
CA PHE A 201 -22.60 -5.06 20.60
C PHE A 201 -21.69 -4.32 21.58
N ASP A 202 -22.21 -3.99 22.77
CA ASP A 202 -21.43 -3.29 23.81
C ASP A 202 -20.31 -4.17 24.37
N LEU A 203 -20.54 -5.47 24.56
CA LEU A 203 -19.51 -6.42 24.98
C LEU A 203 -18.39 -6.57 23.94
N ILE A 204 -18.73 -6.69 22.65
CA ILE A 204 -17.73 -6.76 21.57
C ILE A 204 -16.96 -5.44 21.47
N SER A 205 -17.66 -4.30 21.55
CA SER A 205 -17.04 -2.97 21.57
C SER A 205 -16.04 -2.82 22.72
N LYS A 206 -16.43 -3.27 23.93
CA LYS A 206 -15.55 -3.31 25.11
C LYS A 206 -14.33 -4.19 24.86
N SER A 207 -14.50 -5.37 24.27
CA SER A 207 -13.41 -6.30 23.97
C SER A 207 -12.41 -5.71 22.98
N ILE A 208 -12.89 -5.17 21.85
CA ILE A 208 -12.03 -4.50 20.84
C ILE A 208 -11.25 -3.35 21.49
N ALA A 209 -11.92 -2.50 22.29
CA ALA A 209 -11.25 -1.38 22.96
C ALA A 209 -10.13 -1.85 23.90
N ASN A 210 -10.33 -2.96 24.62
CA ASN A 210 -9.30 -3.51 25.51
C ASN A 210 -8.16 -4.18 24.75
N LEU A 211 -8.44 -4.87 23.64
CA LEU A 211 -7.40 -5.43 22.77
C LEU A 211 -6.53 -4.32 22.17
N LEU A 212 -7.15 -3.23 21.69
CA LEU A 212 -6.41 -2.06 21.22
C LEU A 212 -5.50 -1.49 22.31
N ARG A 213 -5.97 -1.33 23.55
CA ARG A 213 -5.09 -0.88 24.66
C ARG A 213 -3.94 -1.82 24.98
N LYS A 214 -4.10 -3.13 24.71
CA LYS A 214 -3.07 -4.14 24.96
C LYS A 214 -2.03 -4.19 23.84
N TRP A 215 -2.46 -4.00 22.60
CA TRP A 215 -1.63 -4.27 21.42
C TRP A 215 -1.12 -3.02 20.70
N ALA A 216 -1.70 -1.84 20.96
CA ALA A 216 -1.32 -0.61 20.25
C ALA A 216 0.00 0.00 20.75
N GLU A 217 0.86 0.35 19.79
CA GLU A 217 2.12 1.07 19.96
C GLU A 217 1.98 2.51 19.42
N VAL A 218 1.57 3.42 20.30
CA VAL A 218 1.32 4.84 19.97
C VAL A 218 2.57 5.70 19.96
#